data_AF-A0A024SMA4-F1
#
_entry.id   AF-A0A024SMA4-F1
#
_cell.length_a   1.000
_cell.length_b   1.000
_cell.length_c   1.000
_cell.angle_alpha   90.00
_cell.angle_beta   90.00
_cell.angle_gamma   90.00
#
_symmetry.space_group_name_H-M   'P 1'
#
loop_
_entity.id
_entity.type
_entity.pdbx_description
1 polymer ?
#
loop_
_entity_poly.entity_id
_entity_poly.type
_entity_poly.pdbx_seq_one_letter_code
_entity_poly.pdbx_strand_id
1 'polypeptide(L)'
;DRRKQVMQEEKRRGKRLFGGLMSTLSQTSNTSQQQKRRQEIERRQQDRMQKQMAEDDQRRSERLEKLRAVRMADQIVFEEQVMKKKHEKRLAMARFLRTRAEPAIFYLPWRTTAAQKDTIEDQMQQAKIANDKEAEQFKARRQRHIERYGPPTRQRSVTPDEPAAARAPEGESPPQSPRHGSADKPQVQERRASSDGHKGHHDELGGDLEEAEEDMVIY
;
A
#
# COMPACT_ATOMS: atom_id res chain seq x y z
N ASP A 1 23.91 35.97 75.29
CA ASP A 1 23.53 34.61 74.81
C ASP A 1 23.64 34.32 73.30
N ARG A 2 23.66 35.34 72.42
CA ARG A 2 23.67 35.15 70.95
C ARG A 2 24.85 34.31 70.40
N ARG A 3 26.04 34.40 71.01
CA ARG A 3 27.22 33.60 70.61
C ARG A 3 27.08 32.10 70.85
N LYS A 4 26.37 31.69 71.91
CA LYS A 4 26.15 30.26 72.22
C LYS A 4 25.17 29.61 71.24
N GLN A 5 24.20 30.37 70.74
CA GLN A 5 23.26 29.92 69.71
C GLN A 5 23.95 29.70 68.35
N VAL A 6 24.81 30.64 67.94
CA VAL A 6 25.59 30.51 66.69
C VAL A 6 26.50 29.28 66.72
N MET A 7 27.19 29.02 67.85
CA MET A 7 28.04 27.82 67.98
C MET A 7 27.24 26.51 67.96
N GLN A 8 26.03 26.47 68.54
CA GLN A 8 25.18 25.30 68.47
C GLN A 8 24.62 25.07 67.06
N GLU A 9 24.30 26.14 66.34
CA GLU A 9 23.87 26.09 64.96
C GLU A 9 24.99 25.61 64.04
N GLU A 10 26.22 26.09 64.24
CA GLU A 10 27.41 25.58 63.54
C GLU A 10 27.67 24.11 63.84
N LYS A 11 27.47 23.65 65.08
CA LYS A 11 27.62 22.24 65.43
C LYS A 11 26.54 21.36 64.80
N ARG A 12 25.29 21.84 64.73
CA ARG A 12 24.18 21.16 64.04
C ARG A 12 24.35 21.19 62.52
N ARG A 13 24.90 22.28 61.98
CA ARG A 13 25.27 22.41 60.57
C ARG A 13 26.41 21.46 60.24
N GLY A 14 27.47 21.42 61.03
CA GLY A 14 28.59 20.48 60.90
C GLY A 14 28.15 19.03 60.96
N LYS A 15 27.24 18.67 61.89
CA LYS A 15 26.68 17.31 61.97
C LYS A 15 25.81 16.95 60.75
N ARG A 16 25.06 17.90 60.19
CA ARG A 16 24.30 17.71 58.95
C ARG A 16 25.20 17.61 57.71
N LEU A 17 26.21 18.46 57.62
CA LEU A 17 27.18 18.46 56.51
C LEU A 17 28.03 17.18 56.52
N PHE A 18 28.56 16.80 57.69
CA PHE A 18 29.34 15.58 57.85
C PHE A 18 28.48 14.31 57.72
N GLY A 19 27.25 14.34 58.25
CA GLY A 19 26.28 13.25 58.08
C GLY A 19 25.85 13.08 56.62
N GLY A 20 25.64 14.18 55.88
CA GLY A 20 25.38 14.15 54.45
C GLY A 20 26.56 13.58 53.65
N LEU A 21 27.78 14.01 53.97
CA LEU A 21 28.99 13.54 53.29
C LEU A 21 29.25 12.04 53.52
N MET A 22 29.12 11.57 54.77
CA MET A 22 29.25 10.13 55.11
C MET A 22 28.09 9.31 54.55
N SER A 23 26.88 9.86 54.47
CA SER A 23 25.75 9.22 53.80
C SER A 23 26.00 9.06 52.30
N THR A 24 26.54 10.08 51.62
CA THR A 24 26.92 9.97 50.20
C THR A 24 28.06 8.99 49.98
N LEU A 25 29.01 8.87 50.92
CA LEU A 25 30.08 7.87 50.83
C LEU A 25 29.54 6.45 51.00
N SER A 26 28.65 6.22 51.97
CA SER A 26 27.97 4.92 52.18
C SER A 26 27.00 4.55 51.06
N GLN A 27 26.57 5.50 50.23
CA GLN A 27 25.77 5.22 49.04
C GLN A 27 26.62 4.64 47.91
N THR A 28 27.91 4.99 47.80
CA THR A 28 28.79 4.54 46.68
C THR A 28 28.95 3.02 46.60
N SER A 29 28.92 2.31 47.73
CA SER A 29 28.96 0.84 47.79
C SER A 29 27.67 0.19 47.27
N ASN A 30 26.50 0.81 47.48
CA ASN A 30 25.21 0.38 46.95
C ASN A 30 24.93 0.89 45.53
N THR A 31 25.60 1.95 45.08
CA THR A 31 25.51 2.49 43.71
C THR A 31 25.92 1.46 42.67
N SER A 32 26.93 0.63 42.94
CA SER A 32 27.36 -0.43 42.04
C SER A 32 26.27 -1.49 41.81
N GLN A 33 25.55 -1.89 42.87
CA GLN A 33 24.43 -2.83 42.77
C GLN A 33 23.21 -2.18 42.11
N GLN A 34 22.95 -0.90 42.40
CA GLN A 34 21.86 -0.16 41.75
C GLN A 34 22.13 0.05 40.25
N GLN A 35 23.38 0.34 39.86
CA GLN A 35 23.80 0.44 38.46
C GLN A 35 23.66 -0.90 37.74
N LYS A 36 24.09 -2.01 38.37
CA LYS A 36 23.86 -3.37 37.83
C LYS A 36 22.38 -3.69 37.64
N ARG A 37 21.52 -3.35 38.61
CA ARG A 37 20.06 -3.50 38.48
C ARG A 37 19.48 -2.64 37.35
N ARG A 38 19.95 -1.40 37.18
CA ARG A 38 19.55 -0.53 36.06
C ARG A 38 19.96 -1.11 34.71
N GLN A 39 21.20 -1.57 34.58
CA GLN A 39 21.70 -2.23 33.36
C GLN A 39 20.94 -3.53 33.06
N GLU A 40 20.60 -4.32 34.07
CA GLU A 40 19.79 -5.53 33.90
C GLU A 40 18.36 -5.19 33.43
N ILE A 41 17.75 -4.14 33.98
CA ILE A 41 16.43 -3.66 33.54
C ILE A 41 16.50 -3.14 32.10
N GLU A 42 17.51 -2.35 31.76
CA GLU A 42 17.72 -1.82 30.40
C GLU A 42 17.93 -2.95 29.40
N ARG A 43 18.79 -3.92 29.72
CA ARG A 43 18.98 -5.12 28.90
C ARG A 43 17.68 -5.89 28.73
N ARG A 44 16.90 -6.09 29.81
CA ARG A 44 15.57 -6.74 29.72
C ARG A 44 14.58 -5.96 28.87
N GLN A 45 14.64 -4.62 28.86
CA GLN A 45 13.79 -3.80 28.01
C GLN A 45 14.21 -3.89 26.54
N GLN A 46 15.52 -3.83 26.26
CA GLN A 46 16.07 -4.03 24.92
C GLN A 46 15.74 -5.42 24.39
N ASP A 47 15.93 -6.48 25.19
CA ASP A 47 15.59 -7.86 24.81
C ASP A 47 14.08 -8.01 24.52
N ARG A 48 13.20 -7.33 25.28
CA ARG A 48 11.76 -7.32 25.02
C ARG A 48 11.42 -6.59 23.72
N MET A 49 12.04 -5.44 23.48
CA MET A 49 11.84 -4.66 22.25
C MET A 49 12.30 -5.44 21.02
N GLN A 50 13.48 -6.06 21.08
CA GLN A 50 14.01 -6.90 19.99
C GLN A 50 13.09 -8.10 19.71
N LYS A 51 12.57 -8.76 20.75
CA LYS A 51 11.60 -9.85 20.59
C LYS A 51 10.33 -9.38 19.90
N GLN A 52 9.78 -8.23 20.30
CA GLN A 52 8.59 -7.67 19.65
C GLN A 52 8.86 -7.32 18.18
N MET A 53 10.01 -6.71 17.87
CA MET A 53 10.37 -6.40 16.49
C MET A 53 10.51 -7.68 15.65
N ALA A 54 11.16 -8.71 16.18
CA ALA A 54 11.30 -9.99 15.49
C ALA A 54 9.93 -10.66 15.24
N GLU A 55 9.03 -10.64 16.21
CA GLU A 55 7.67 -11.16 16.04
C GLU A 55 6.86 -10.36 15.01
N ASP A 56 6.98 -9.03 15.01
CA ASP A 56 6.32 -8.18 14.03
C ASP A 56 6.87 -8.37 12.62
N ASP A 57 8.18 -8.50 12.47
CA ASP A 57 8.82 -8.78 11.19
C ASP A 57 8.41 -10.15 10.64
N GLN A 58 8.28 -11.17 11.50
CA GLN A 58 7.71 -12.46 11.13
C GLN A 58 6.25 -12.32 10.68
N ARG A 59 5.43 -11.57 11.40
CA ARG A 59 4.03 -11.33 10.99
C ARG A 59 3.94 -10.58 9.66
N ARG A 60 4.85 -9.64 9.41
CA ARG A 60 4.93 -8.91 8.13
C ARG A 60 5.36 -9.82 6.99
N SER A 61 6.40 -10.64 7.19
CA SER A 61 6.88 -11.57 6.17
C SER A 61 5.80 -12.58 5.80
N GLU A 62 5.12 -13.18 6.78
CA GLU A 62 4.00 -14.10 6.54
C GLU A 62 2.86 -13.46 5.75
N ARG A 63 2.51 -12.19 6.05
CA ARG A 63 1.49 -11.44 5.31
C ARG A 63 1.92 -11.21 3.86
N LEU A 64 3.18 -10.83 3.64
CA LEU A 64 3.73 -10.63 2.30
C LEU A 64 3.76 -11.94 1.50
N GLU A 65 4.10 -13.06 2.13
CA GLU A 65 4.08 -14.38 1.50
C GLU A 65 2.67 -14.79 1.06
N LYS A 66 1.67 -14.56 1.92
CA LYS A 66 0.25 -14.80 1.58
C LYS A 66 -0.19 -13.95 0.39
N LEU A 67 0.14 -12.66 0.39
CA LEU A 67 -0.16 -11.76 -0.73
C LEU A 67 0.55 -12.19 -2.03
N ARG A 68 1.81 -12.63 -1.92
CA ARG A 68 2.56 -13.16 -3.06
C ARG A 68 1.89 -14.41 -3.60
N ALA A 69 1.46 -15.34 -2.76
CA ALA A 69 0.77 -16.56 -3.19
C ALA A 69 -0.52 -16.24 -3.97
N VAL A 70 -1.36 -15.34 -3.46
CA VAL A 70 -2.57 -14.88 -4.15
C VAL A 70 -2.24 -14.21 -5.48
N ARG A 71 -1.25 -13.30 -5.49
CA ARG A 71 -0.81 -12.62 -6.71
C ARG A 71 -0.33 -13.61 -7.76
N MET A 72 0.47 -14.60 -7.36
CA MET A 72 0.95 -15.63 -8.26
C MET A 72 -0.23 -16.40 -8.85
N ALA A 73 -1.16 -16.90 -8.02
CA ALA A 73 -2.33 -17.64 -8.50
C ALA A 73 -3.20 -16.82 -9.48
N ASP A 74 -3.34 -15.51 -9.27
CA ASP A 74 -4.14 -14.63 -10.13
C ASP A 74 -3.39 -14.18 -11.41
N GLN A 75 -2.06 -14.27 -11.44
CA GLN A 75 -1.22 -13.83 -12.58
C GLN A 75 -1.65 -14.49 -13.90
N ILE A 76 -2.05 -15.77 -13.85
CA ILE A 76 -2.48 -16.50 -15.04
C ILE A 76 -3.73 -15.89 -15.68
N VAL A 77 -4.62 -15.27 -14.89
CA VAL A 77 -5.83 -14.61 -15.39
C VAL A 77 -5.45 -13.33 -16.14
N PHE A 78 -4.50 -12.57 -15.60
CA PHE A 78 -3.99 -11.38 -16.28
C PHE A 78 -3.31 -11.75 -17.62
N GLU A 79 -2.47 -12.78 -17.62
CA GLU A 79 -1.82 -13.27 -18.84
C GLU A 79 -2.84 -13.74 -19.89
N GLU A 80 -3.95 -14.37 -19.46
CA GLU A 80 -5.04 -14.75 -20.36
C GLU A 80 -5.66 -13.51 -21.05
N GLN A 81 -5.89 -12.43 -20.30
CA GLN A 81 -6.44 -11.19 -20.84
C GLN A 81 -5.47 -10.53 -21.83
N VAL A 82 -4.18 -10.49 -21.49
CA VAL A 82 -3.13 -9.98 -22.38
C VAL A 82 -3.07 -10.80 -23.67
N MET A 83 -3.13 -12.14 -23.57
CA MET A 83 -3.17 -13.02 -24.73
C MET A 83 -4.40 -12.73 -25.61
N LYS A 84 -5.60 -12.62 -25.03
CA LYS A 84 -6.83 -12.30 -25.77
C LYS A 84 -6.72 -10.96 -26.51
N LYS A 85 -6.21 -9.91 -25.86
CA LYS A 85 -5.98 -8.60 -26.51
C LYS A 85 -4.96 -8.66 -27.63
N LYS A 86 -3.90 -9.45 -27.46
CA LYS A 86 -2.92 -9.70 -28.53
C LYS A 86 -3.55 -10.45 -29.71
N HIS A 87 -4.41 -11.43 -29.46
CA HIS A 87 -5.14 -12.19 -30.49
C HIS A 87 -6.12 -11.29 -31.26
N GLU A 88 -6.88 -10.45 -30.55
CA GLU A 88 -7.76 -9.43 -31.13
C GLU A 88 -6.98 -8.47 -32.04
N LYS A 89 -5.86 -7.93 -31.53
CA LYS A 89 -4.97 -7.05 -32.31
C LYS A 89 -4.44 -7.74 -33.56
N ARG A 90 -3.95 -8.98 -33.44
CA ARG A 90 -3.40 -9.75 -34.57
C ARG A 90 -4.45 -9.98 -35.66
N LEU A 91 -5.67 -10.35 -35.28
CA LEU A 91 -6.78 -10.55 -36.21
C LEU A 91 -7.23 -9.23 -36.85
N ALA A 92 -7.25 -8.14 -36.10
CA ALA A 92 -7.59 -6.82 -36.63
C ALA A 92 -6.55 -6.38 -37.68
N MET A 93 -5.26 -6.53 -37.38
CA MET A 93 -4.17 -6.14 -38.29
C MET A 93 -4.13 -7.01 -39.56
N ALA A 94 -4.46 -8.30 -39.47
CA ALA A 94 -4.47 -9.22 -40.61
C ALA A 94 -5.53 -8.88 -41.68
N ARG A 95 -6.46 -7.97 -41.39
CA ARG A 95 -7.45 -7.48 -42.38
C ARG A 95 -6.91 -6.40 -43.30
N PHE A 96 -5.71 -5.88 -43.02
CA PHE A 96 -5.11 -4.75 -43.74
C PHE A 96 -3.85 -5.18 -44.47
N LEU A 97 -3.63 -4.61 -45.65
CA LEU A 97 -2.37 -4.76 -46.37
C LEU A 97 -1.27 -3.95 -45.67
N ARG A 98 -0.04 -4.46 -45.72
CA ARG A 98 1.13 -3.83 -45.10
C ARG A 98 2.08 -3.29 -46.16
N THR A 99 2.64 -2.11 -45.95
CA THR A 99 3.73 -1.59 -46.79
C THR A 99 5.06 -2.32 -46.51
N ARG A 100 6.02 -2.18 -47.44
CA ARG A 100 7.39 -2.71 -47.27
C ARG A 100 8.36 -1.72 -46.62
N ALA A 101 7.95 -0.46 -46.46
CA ALA A 101 8.77 0.59 -45.86
C ALA A 101 8.73 0.50 -44.32
N GLU A 102 9.74 1.08 -43.68
CA GLU A 102 9.79 1.23 -42.22
C GLU A 102 9.62 2.73 -41.88
N PRO A 103 8.62 3.10 -41.06
CA PRO A 103 7.65 2.25 -40.36
C PRO A 103 6.57 1.66 -41.29
N ALA A 104 6.17 0.41 -41.02
CA ALA A 104 5.14 -0.26 -41.80
C ALA A 104 3.75 0.34 -41.55
N ILE A 105 3.04 0.64 -42.64
CA ILE A 105 1.69 1.21 -42.61
C ILE A 105 0.69 0.12 -43.00
N PHE A 106 -0.39 0.02 -42.23
CA PHE A 106 -1.52 -0.86 -42.50
C PHE A 106 -2.61 -0.07 -43.21
N TYR A 107 -3.05 -0.54 -44.37
CA TYR A 107 -4.03 0.16 -45.19
C TYR A 107 -4.99 -0.81 -45.87
N LEU A 108 -6.17 -0.30 -46.22
CA LEU A 108 -7.13 -1.01 -47.06
C LEU A 108 -7.49 -0.09 -48.24
N PRO A 109 -7.17 -0.47 -49.49
CA PRO A 109 -7.57 0.28 -50.67
C PRO A 109 -9.08 0.38 -50.81
N TRP A 110 -9.58 1.48 -51.40
CA TRP A 110 -11.02 1.64 -51.66
C TRP A 110 -11.58 0.59 -52.64
N ARG A 111 -10.72 0.06 -53.52
CA ARG A 111 -10.99 -1.07 -54.41
C ARG A 111 -9.88 -2.10 -54.24
N THR A 112 -10.21 -3.22 -53.62
CA THR A 112 -9.30 -4.36 -53.47
C THR A 112 -9.34 -5.26 -54.71
N THR A 113 -8.19 -5.53 -55.33
CA THR A 113 -8.05 -6.54 -56.38
C THR A 113 -8.18 -7.96 -55.82
N ALA A 114 -8.47 -8.95 -56.68
CA ALA A 114 -8.58 -10.35 -56.27
C ALA A 114 -7.33 -10.84 -55.51
N ALA A 115 -6.14 -10.62 -56.09
CA ALA A 115 -4.87 -10.98 -55.44
C ALA A 115 -4.66 -10.32 -54.06
N GLN A 116 -5.15 -9.10 -53.86
CA GLN A 116 -5.09 -8.43 -52.56
C GLN A 116 -6.05 -9.05 -51.54
N LYS A 117 -7.23 -9.50 -51.98
CA LYS A 117 -8.18 -10.23 -51.13
C LYS A 117 -7.61 -11.57 -50.72
N ASP A 118 -7.01 -12.31 -51.65
CA ASP A 118 -6.34 -13.59 -51.39
C ASP A 118 -5.23 -13.39 -50.35
N THR A 119 -4.44 -12.32 -50.51
CA THR A 119 -3.39 -11.95 -49.54
C THR A 119 -3.96 -11.68 -48.14
N ILE A 120 -5.08 -10.96 -48.04
CA ILE A 120 -5.75 -10.68 -46.75
C ILE A 120 -6.30 -11.98 -46.15
N GLU A 121 -6.87 -12.86 -46.96
CA GLU A 121 -7.39 -14.15 -46.50
C GLU A 121 -6.27 -15.04 -45.96
N ASP A 122 -5.15 -15.15 -46.68
CA ASP A 122 -3.95 -15.86 -46.23
C ASP A 122 -3.43 -15.29 -44.90
N GLN A 123 -3.37 -13.96 -44.77
CA GLN A 123 -2.98 -13.29 -43.52
C GLN A 123 -3.92 -13.64 -42.37
N MET A 124 -5.24 -13.64 -42.61
CA MET A 124 -6.23 -14.01 -41.61
C MET A 124 -6.11 -15.48 -41.19
N GLN A 125 -5.87 -16.39 -42.14
CA GLN A 125 -5.66 -17.80 -41.85
C GLN A 125 -4.39 -18.01 -41.02
N GLN A 126 -3.27 -17.39 -41.41
CA GLN A 126 -2.02 -17.43 -40.65
C GLN A 126 -2.18 -16.87 -39.24
N ALA A 127 -2.89 -15.74 -39.09
CA ALA A 127 -3.18 -15.14 -37.80
C ALA A 127 -4.00 -16.07 -36.88
N LYS A 128 -5.00 -16.77 -37.44
CA LYS A 128 -5.80 -17.76 -36.71
C LYS A 128 -4.94 -18.94 -36.25
N ILE A 129 -4.16 -19.54 -37.15
CA ILE A 129 -3.23 -20.64 -36.82
C ILE A 129 -2.27 -20.22 -35.70
N ALA A 130 -1.72 -19.01 -35.78
CA ALA A 130 -0.83 -18.48 -34.74
C ALA A 130 -1.56 -18.27 -33.39
N ASN A 131 -2.79 -17.76 -33.41
CA ASN A 131 -3.62 -17.61 -32.21
C ASN A 131 -3.94 -18.98 -31.58
N ASP A 132 -4.33 -19.96 -32.38
CA ASP A 132 -4.70 -21.30 -31.92
C ASP A 132 -3.51 -22.00 -31.25
N LYS A 133 -2.34 -21.94 -31.90
CA LYS A 133 -1.08 -22.46 -31.32
C LYS A 133 -0.74 -21.76 -30.00
N GLU A 134 -0.89 -20.44 -29.92
CA GLU A 134 -0.63 -19.68 -28.70
C GLU A 134 -1.65 -20.02 -27.60
N ALA A 135 -2.91 -20.25 -27.95
CA ALA A 135 -3.96 -20.67 -27.04
C ALA A 135 -3.71 -22.08 -26.47
N GLU A 136 -3.25 -23.03 -27.29
CA GLU A 136 -2.86 -24.37 -26.82
C GLU A 136 -1.67 -24.32 -25.86
N GLN A 137 -0.63 -23.54 -26.21
CA GLN A 137 0.50 -23.32 -25.33
C GLN A 137 0.07 -22.66 -24.02
N PHE A 138 -0.85 -21.70 -24.09
CA PHE A 138 -1.38 -21.04 -22.90
C PHE A 138 -2.18 -22.01 -22.02
N LYS A 139 -3.00 -22.90 -22.59
CA LYS A 139 -3.70 -23.96 -21.83
C LYS A 139 -2.72 -24.83 -21.05
N ALA A 140 -1.63 -25.27 -21.70
CA ALA A 140 -0.59 -26.06 -21.03
C ALA A 140 0.11 -25.25 -19.91
N ARG A 141 0.43 -23.97 -20.15
CA ARG A 141 1.00 -23.08 -19.13
C ARG A 141 0.04 -22.87 -17.96
N ARG A 142 -1.24 -22.63 -18.24
CA ARG A 142 -2.30 -22.44 -17.23
C ARG A 142 -2.46 -23.68 -16.36
N GLN A 143 -2.42 -24.87 -16.95
CA GLN A 143 -2.48 -26.12 -16.20
C GLN A 143 -1.29 -26.27 -15.23
N ARG A 144 -0.06 -26.09 -15.73
CA ARG A 144 1.16 -26.12 -14.89
C ARG A 144 1.14 -25.04 -13.80
N HIS A 145 0.56 -23.88 -14.10
CA HIS A 145 0.41 -22.79 -13.14
C HIS A 145 -0.56 -23.15 -12.02
N ILE A 146 -1.72 -23.73 -12.35
CA ILE A 146 -2.72 -24.20 -11.39
C ILE A 146 -2.13 -25.32 -10.51
N GLU A 147 -1.37 -26.24 -11.09
CA GLU A 147 -0.67 -27.30 -10.35
C GLU A 147 0.35 -26.74 -9.34
N ARG A 148 0.98 -25.60 -9.66
CA ARG A 148 2.03 -25.01 -8.82
C ARG A 148 1.50 -24.04 -7.76
N TYR A 149 0.53 -23.19 -8.13
CA TYR A 149 0.06 -22.07 -7.29
C TYR A 149 -1.39 -22.20 -6.85
N GLY A 150 -2.10 -23.24 -7.31
CA GLY A 150 -3.52 -23.41 -7.09
C GLY A 150 -4.39 -22.66 -8.10
N PRO A 151 -5.72 -22.87 -8.05
CA PRO A 151 -6.65 -22.15 -8.91
C PRO A 151 -6.69 -20.65 -8.55
N PRO A 152 -6.87 -19.77 -9.54
CA PRO A 152 -7.01 -18.34 -9.30
C PRO A 152 -8.21 -18.06 -8.40
N THR A 153 -8.04 -17.15 -7.44
CA THR A 153 -9.09 -16.84 -6.44
C THR A 153 -10.14 -15.92 -7.04
N ARG A 154 -9.74 -15.06 -7.98
CA ARG A 154 -10.62 -14.12 -8.69
C ARG A 154 -11.32 -14.78 -9.89
N GLN A 155 -12.15 -15.79 -9.64
CA GLN A 155 -13.12 -16.27 -10.64
C GLN A 155 -14.49 -15.59 -10.54
N ARG A 156 -14.71 -14.71 -9.55
CA ARG A 156 -15.95 -13.94 -9.45
C ARG A 156 -15.83 -12.69 -10.32
N SER A 157 -16.51 -12.72 -11.45
CA SER A 157 -16.79 -11.58 -12.32
C SER A 157 -17.01 -10.31 -11.50
N VAL A 158 -16.07 -9.37 -11.61
CA VAL A 158 -16.37 -7.97 -11.31
C VAL A 158 -17.28 -7.51 -12.44
N THR A 159 -18.57 -7.77 -12.26
CA THR A 159 -19.60 -6.98 -12.92
C THR A 159 -19.53 -5.60 -12.26
N PRO A 160 -19.27 -4.52 -13.00
CA PRO A 160 -19.38 -3.18 -12.46
C PRO A 160 -20.86 -2.81 -12.47
N ASP A 161 -21.63 -3.32 -11.51
CA ASP A 161 -22.89 -2.74 -11.04
C ASP A 161 -23.44 -3.57 -9.87
N GLU A 162 -23.08 -3.17 -8.66
CA GLU A 162 -24.05 -2.97 -7.57
C GLU A 162 -23.33 -2.27 -6.40
N PRO A 163 -23.87 -1.16 -5.88
CA PRO A 163 -23.31 -0.50 -4.72
C PRO A 163 -23.54 -1.36 -3.48
N ALA A 164 -22.47 -1.54 -2.69
CA ALA A 164 -22.54 -2.09 -1.35
C ALA A 164 -23.41 -1.16 -0.47
N ALA A 165 -24.72 -1.38 -0.50
CA ALA A 165 -25.65 -0.76 0.41
C ALA A 165 -25.35 -1.28 1.82
N ALA A 166 -24.86 -0.38 2.65
CA ALA A 166 -24.61 -0.56 4.05
C ALA A 166 -25.85 -1.15 4.74
N ARG A 167 -25.68 -2.33 5.34
CA ARG A 167 -26.66 -2.90 6.27
C ARG A 167 -26.54 -2.15 7.60
N ALA A 168 -27.23 -1.01 7.70
CA ALA A 168 -27.55 -0.37 8.97
C ALA A 168 -28.85 -0.99 9.52
N PRO A 169 -28.93 -1.36 10.82
CA PRO A 169 -30.20 -1.79 11.40
C PRO A 169 -31.08 -0.57 11.70
N GLU A 170 -32.30 -0.60 11.18
CA GLU A 170 -33.35 0.35 11.52
C GLU A 170 -33.92 0.12 12.93
N GLY A 171 -34.34 1.21 13.58
CA GLY A 171 -35.43 1.16 14.55
C GLY A 171 -35.29 2.07 15.77
N GLU A 172 -35.59 3.37 15.63
CA GLU A 172 -36.52 4.08 16.54
C GLU A 172 -36.83 5.49 16.03
N SER A 173 -38.08 5.71 15.64
CA SER A 173 -38.64 7.01 15.24
C SER A 173 -39.02 7.84 16.48
N PRO A 174 -38.83 9.17 16.47
CA PRO A 174 -39.61 10.07 17.32
C PRO A 174 -40.74 10.78 16.52
N PRO A 175 -41.84 11.18 17.20
CA PRO A 175 -43.08 11.63 16.57
C PRO A 175 -43.08 13.12 16.16
N GLN A 176 -44.09 13.47 15.38
CA GLN A 176 -44.29 14.70 14.62
C GLN A 176 -44.48 16.01 15.45
N SER A 177 -43.85 17.08 14.94
CA SER A 177 -44.21 18.53 14.80
C SER A 177 -45.31 19.18 15.67
N PRO A 178 -45.22 20.52 15.94
CA PRO A 178 -45.80 21.49 15.01
C PRO A 178 -45.12 22.88 14.87
N ARG A 179 -45.06 23.33 13.60
CA ARG A 179 -45.47 24.63 13.01
C ARG A 179 -44.99 25.97 13.59
N HIS A 180 -44.35 26.78 12.73
CA HIS A 180 -44.68 28.19 12.37
C HIS A 180 -43.93 28.52 11.06
N GLY A 181 -44.60 28.83 9.93
CA GLY A 181 -44.85 30.19 9.40
C GLY A 181 -43.54 30.91 9.02
N SER A 182 -43.23 31.38 7.80
CA SER A 182 -44.02 31.87 6.67
C SER A 182 -43.09 32.28 5.50
N ALA A 183 -43.64 32.23 4.28
CA ALA A 183 -43.37 33.10 3.11
C ALA A 183 -42.05 32.98 2.28
N ASP A 184 -42.16 32.29 1.14
CA ASP A 184 -42.13 32.80 -0.25
C ASP A 184 -40.97 33.73 -0.74
N LYS A 185 -39.99 33.17 -1.48
CA LYS A 185 -39.75 33.32 -2.95
C LYS A 185 -38.29 33.07 -3.39
N PRO A 186 -38.04 32.68 -4.66
CA PRO A 186 -36.76 32.15 -5.14
C PRO A 186 -35.88 33.21 -5.81
N GLN A 187 -34.55 33.01 -5.79
CA GLN A 187 -33.64 33.69 -6.73
C GLN A 187 -32.40 32.83 -7.04
N VAL A 188 -32.17 32.70 -8.34
CA VAL A 188 -31.05 32.03 -9.01
C VAL A 188 -29.99 33.10 -9.31
N GLN A 189 -28.73 32.91 -8.94
CA GLN A 189 -27.53 33.12 -9.80
C GLN A 189 -26.20 33.17 -9.02
N GLU A 190 -25.28 32.34 -9.52
CA GLU A 190 -23.90 32.69 -9.89
C GLU A 190 -22.77 32.75 -8.81
N ARG A 191 -21.89 31.74 -8.96
CA ARG A 191 -20.42 31.76 -8.88
C ARG A 191 -19.79 32.86 -8.02
N ARG A 192 -19.13 32.45 -6.93
CA ARG A 192 -17.79 32.94 -6.58
C ARG A 192 -16.94 31.83 -5.93
N ALA A 193 -15.73 31.70 -6.46
CA ALA A 193 -14.64 30.94 -5.87
C ALA A 193 -14.29 31.51 -4.50
N SER A 194 -14.05 30.62 -3.53
CA SER A 194 -13.35 30.96 -2.30
C SER A 194 -12.63 29.70 -1.83
N SER A 195 -11.31 29.76 -1.90
CA SER A 195 -10.36 28.85 -1.28
C SER A 195 -10.61 28.76 0.22
N ASP A 196 -10.71 27.54 0.76
CA ASP A 196 -10.44 27.35 2.18
C ASP A 196 -9.85 25.95 2.46
N GLY A 197 -8.55 25.97 2.80
CA GLY A 197 -8.01 25.25 3.94
C GLY A 197 -8.11 23.73 4.00
N HIS A 198 -7.34 23.00 3.18
CA HIS A 198 -6.88 21.67 3.59
C HIS A 198 -5.88 21.80 4.75
N LYS A 199 -6.36 21.65 6.00
CA LYS A 199 -5.48 21.41 7.16
C LYS A 199 -4.96 19.97 7.09
N GLY A 200 -3.83 19.81 6.42
CA GLY A 200 -2.98 18.62 6.52
C GLY A 200 -2.28 18.59 7.88
N HIS A 201 -2.55 17.56 8.67
CA HIS A 201 -1.75 17.18 9.82
C HIS A 201 -0.64 16.27 9.32
N HIS A 202 0.47 16.84 8.88
CA HIS A 202 1.69 16.10 8.57
C HIS A 202 2.52 16.03 9.86
N ASP A 203 2.51 14.88 10.51
CA ASP A 203 3.49 14.58 11.55
C ASP A 203 4.85 14.33 10.90
N GLU A 204 5.77 15.20 11.29
CA GLU A 204 7.17 15.28 10.94
C GLU A 204 7.92 14.12 11.61
N LEU A 205 8.29 13.11 10.82
CA LEU A 205 9.36 12.17 11.16
C LEU A 205 10.31 12.13 9.96
N GLY A 206 11.33 12.98 10.03
CA GLY A 206 12.48 12.94 9.14
C GLY A 206 13.20 11.60 9.31
N GLY A 207 13.10 10.76 8.28
CA GLY A 207 13.99 9.64 8.04
C GLY A 207 14.87 9.99 6.84
N ASP A 208 16.18 9.91 7.02
CA ASP A 208 17.20 10.06 5.98
C ASP A 208 16.80 9.30 4.71
N LEU A 209 16.61 10.04 3.62
CA LEU A 209 16.60 9.51 2.27
C LEU A 209 18.06 9.46 1.81
N GLU A 210 18.69 8.31 1.93
CA GLU A 210 19.90 8.03 1.16
C GLU A 210 19.52 7.98 -0.33
N GLU A 211 19.89 9.03 -1.06
CA GLU A 211 19.85 9.11 -2.52
C GLU A 211 20.74 8.00 -3.11
N ALA A 212 20.14 6.87 -3.47
CA ALA A 212 20.71 6.00 -4.48
C ALA A 212 20.29 6.53 -5.85
N GLU A 213 21.19 7.26 -6.50
CA GLU A 213 21.11 7.60 -7.93
C GLU A 213 21.10 6.29 -8.76
N GLU A 214 19.93 5.74 -9.03
CA GLU A 214 19.78 4.68 -10.04
C GLU A 214 18.65 5.03 -11.02
N ASP A 215 19.08 5.41 -12.21
CA ASP A 215 18.34 5.90 -13.37
C ASP A 215 17.31 4.88 -13.89
N MET A 216 16.01 5.21 -13.79
CA MET A 216 14.94 4.44 -14.44
C MET A 216 14.82 4.86 -15.90
N VAL A 217 15.46 4.10 -16.79
CA VAL A 217 15.18 4.15 -18.23
C VAL A 217 13.86 3.42 -18.53
N ILE A 218 12.83 4.18 -18.84
CA ILE A 218 11.58 3.67 -19.44
C ILE A 218 11.74 3.67 -20.96
N TYR A 219 11.75 2.46 -21.56
CA TYR A 219 11.68 2.23 -23.01
C TYR A 219 10.23 2.11 -23.50
#